data_AF-A0A815PCX0-F1
#
_entry.id   AF-A0A815PCX0-F1
#
_cell.length_a   1.000
_cell.length_b   1.000
_cell.length_c   1.000
_cell.angle_alpha   90.00
_cell.angle_beta   90.00
_cell.angle_gamma   90.00
#
_symmetry.space_group_name_H-M   'P 1'
#
loop_
_entity.id
_entity.type
_entity.pdbx_description
1 polymer ?
#
loop_
_entity_poly.entity_id
_entity_poly.type
_entity_poly.pdbx_seq_one_letter_code
_entity_poly.pdbx_strand_id
1 'polypeptide(L)'
;MRIAILFGAAIISSALSGILAYGFTYLDGTRGLNSWQWMFLLEGLPMIPLGIITCLFLSNIPDTVQWLNNSEKQLLTNLLRHDAGIANGENVRLSWRQAFYVFVDWRIYLYALIDIGILSVIKYINTYLPLLVEDMGNSKAEAHLMTAPPYVSAFVFCLLSALFLCSL
;
A
#
# COMPACT_ATOMS: atom_id res chain seq x y z
N MET A 1 1.71 -14.80 4.65
CA MET A 1 0.94 -14.76 3.39
C MET A 1 0.05 -13.52 3.24
N ARG A 2 -0.88 -13.21 4.17
CA ARG A 2 -1.77 -12.03 4.05
C ARG A 2 -1.03 -10.69 3.87
N ILE A 3 -0.04 -10.44 4.72
CA ILE A 3 0.79 -9.22 4.66
C ILE A 3 1.57 -9.13 3.34
N ALA A 4 2.12 -10.25 2.86
CA ALA A 4 2.85 -10.29 1.60
C ALA A 4 1.96 -10.01 0.38
N ILE A 5 0.70 -10.46 0.38
CA ILE A 5 -0.26 -10.15 -0.68
C ILE A 5 -0.59 -8.65 -0.67
N LEU A 6 -0.78 -8.05 0.51
CA LEU A 6 -1.04 -6.61 0.66
C LEU A 6 0.14 -5.77 0.15
N PHE A 7 1.36 -6.10 0.55
CA PHE A 7 2.55 -5.41 0.06
C PHE A 7 2.80 -5.66 -1.43
N GLY A 8 2.53 -6.87 -1.91
CA GLY A 8 2.62 -7.22 -3.33
C GLY A 8 1.66 -6.38 -4.18
N ALA A 9 0.42 -6.21 -3.74
CA ALA A 9 -0.57 -5.36 -4.42
C ALA A 9 -0.10 -3.90 -4.49
N ALA A 10 0.53 -3.39 -3.43
CA ALA A 10 1.09 -2.04 -3.43
C ALA A 10 2.20 -1.87 -4.49
N ILE A 11 3.11 -2.86 -4.62
CA ILE A 11 4.19 -2.80 -5.62
C ILE A 11 3.63 -2.85 -7.05
N ILE A 12 2.63 -3.71 -7.31
CA ILE A 12 1.96 -3.75 -8.62
C ILE A 12 1.31 -2.39 -8.93
N SER A 13 0.62 -1.79 -7.95
CA SER A 13 0.02 -0.47 -8.10
C SER A 13 1.06 0.59 -8.45
N SER A 14 2.24 0.56 -7.84
CA SER A 14 3.34 1.48 -8.16
C SER A 14 3.86 1.28 -9.58
N ALA A 15 3.99 0.04 -10.07
CA ALA A 15 4.39 -0.23 -11.44
C ALA A 15 3.34 0.26 -12.47
N LEU A 16 2.05 0.07 -12.17
CA LEU A 16 0.95 0.54 -13.02
C LEU A 16 0.88 2.07 -13.06
N SER A 17 1.16 2.75 -11.95
CA SER A 17 1.20 4.22 -11.90
C SER A 17 2.23 4.80 -12.88
N GLY A 18 3.42 4.20 -12.99
CA GLY A 18 4.44 4.63 -13.96
C GLY A 18 4.01 4.49 -15.42
N ILE A 19 3.29 3.41 -15.75
CA ILE A 19 2.76 3.18 -17.12
C ILE A 19 1.62 4.16 -17.43
N LEU A 20 0.73 4.42 -16.46
CA LEU A 20 -0.35 5.38 -16.59
C LEU A 20 0.18 6.81 -16.72
N ALA A 21 1.24 7.17 -15.98
CA ALA A 21 1.92 8.45 -16.08
C ALA A 21 2.44 8.72 -17.50
N TYR A 22 3.04 7.70 -18.13
CA TYR A 22 3.43 7.77 -19.53
C TYR A 22 2.21 7.96 -20.45
N GLY A 23 1.13 7.22 -20.22
CA GLY A 23 -0.14 7.38 -20.96
C GLY A 23 -0.72 8.79 -20.90
N PHE A 24 -0.61 9.49 -19.76
CA PHE A 24 -1.10 10.87 -19.62
C PHE A 24 -0.38 11.86 -20.53
N THR A 25 0.90 11.64 -20.83
CA THR A 25 1.65 12.55 -21.73
C THR A 25 1.09 12.56 -23.15
N TYR A 26 0.45 11.48 -23.61
CA TYR A 26 -0.24 11.43 -24.91
C TYR A 26 -1.63 12.08 -24.88
N LEU A 27 -2.19 12.30 -23.68
CA LEU A 27 -3.49 12.93 -23.49
C LEU A 27 -3.37 14.46 -23.36
N ASP A 28 -2.17 15.02 -23.43
CA ASP A 28 -1.94 16.45 -23.34
C ASP A 28 -2.64 17.21 -24.47
N GLY A 29 -3.48 18.18 -24.11
CA GLY A 29 -4.27 18.97 -25.07
C GLY A 29 -5.52 18.25 -25.62
N THR A 30 -5.74 16.98 -25.26
CA THR A 30 -6.99 16.29 -25.64
C THR A 30 -8.18 16.93 -24.91
N ARG A 31 -9.20 17.33 -25.68
CA ARG A 31 -10.38 18.07 -25.18
C ARG A 31 -10.05 19.39 -24.45
N GLY A 32 -8.88 19.99 -24.71
CA GLY A 32 -8.45 21.24 -24.08
C GLY A 32 -8.03 21.10 -22.61
N LEU A 33 -7.81 19.85 -22.15
CA LEU A 33 -7.35 19.55 -20.81
C LEU A 33 -5.86 19.21 -20.82
N ASN A 34 -5.17 19.66 -19.77
CA ASN A 34 -3.77 19.33 -19.55
C ASN A 34 -3.64 17.90 -19.00
N SER A 35 -2.50 17.26 -19.24
CA SER A 35 -2.19 15.90 -18.77
C SER A 35 -2.47 15.67 -17.27
N TRP A 36 -2.19 16.66 -16.43
CA TRP A 36 -2.41 16.57 -14.98
C TRP A 36 -3.88 16.50 -14.59
N GLN A 37 -4.79 17.08 -15.40
CA GLN A 37 -6.24 17.03 -15.14
C GLN A 37 -6.80 15.65 -15.45
N TRP A 38 -6.28 15.01 -16.51
CA TRP A 38 -6.62 13.63 -16.86
C TRP A 38 -6.15 12.63 -15.79
N MET A 39 -5.00 12.87 -15.16
CA MET A 39 -4.52 12.06 -14.03
C MET A 39 -5.53 12.06 -12.87
N PHE A 40 -5.97 13.23 -12.42
CA PHE A 40 -6.95 13.32 -11.33
C PHE A 40 -8.30 12.70 -11.69
N LEU A 41 -8.74 12.83 -12.95
CA LEU A 41 -10.01 12.24 -13.39
C LEU A 41 -9.93 10.72 -13.46
N LEU A 42 -8.88 10.14 -14.07
CA LEU A 42 -8.78 8.69 -14.23
C LEU A 42 -8.41 7.97 -12.93
N GLU A 43 -7.66 8.60 -12.03
CA GLU A 43 -7.30 7.99 -10.75
C GLU A 43 -8.35 8.25 -9.66
N GLY A 44 -8.93 9.45 -9.61
CA GLY A 44 -9.87 9.85 -8.56
C GLY A 44 -11.31 9.36 -8.78
N LEU A 45 -11.81 9.40 -10.02
CA LEU A 45 -13.19 9.00 -10.33
C LEU A 45 -13.50 7.53 -9.97
N PRO A 46 -12.64 6.53 -10.26
CA PRO A 46 -12.93 5.14 -9.87
C PRO A 46 -12.85 4.89 -8.37
N MET A 47 -12.16 5.75 -7.59
CA MET A 47 -12.07 5.61 -6.14
C MET A 47 -13.39 5.91 -5.44
N ILE A 48 -14.24 6.78 -6.01
CA ILE A 48 -15.55 7.13 -5.44
C ILE A 48 -16.47 5.90 -5.32
N PRO A 49 -16.78 5.15 -6.40
CA PRO A 49 -17.59 3.94 -6.29
C PRO A 49 -16.89 2.85 -5.48
N LEU A 50 -15.56 2.73 -5.57
CA LEU A 50 -14.80 1.77 -4.76
C LEU A 50 -14.95 2.05 -3.25
N GLY A 51 -14.95 3.32 -2.85
CA GLY A 51 -15.19 3.74 -1.47
C GLY A 51 -16.62 3.43 -1.01
N ILE A 52 -17.61 3.63 -1.88
CA ILE A 52 -19.01 3.28 -1.58
C ILE A 52 -19.14 1.76 -1.39
N ILE A 53 -18.57 0.96 -2.30
CA ILE A 53 -18.55 -0.50 -2.20
C ILE A 53 -17.86 -0.91 -0.90
N THR A 54 -16.71 -0.32 -0.58
CA THR A 54 -15.97 -0.63 0.65
C THR A 54 -16.82 -0.32 1.89
N CYS A 55 -17.51 0.82 1.94
CA CYS A 55 -18.44 1.14 3.04
C CYS A 55 -19.58 0.12 3.19
N LEU A 56 -20.08 -0.46 2.09
CA LEU A 56 -21.15 -1.45 2.13
C LEU A 56 -20.65 -2.86 2.54
N PHE A 57 -19.44 -3.23 2.14
CA PHE A 57 -18.88 -4.57 2.37
C PHE A 57 -18.03 -4.67 3.65
N LEU A 58 -17.44 -3.57 4.12
CA LEU A 58 -16.57 -3.53 5.29
C LEU A 58 -17.41 -3.49 6.58
N SER A 59 -17.75 -4.67 7.09
CA SER A 59 -18.39 -4.81 8.40
C SER A 59 -17.35 -4.78 9.52
N ASN A 60 -17.57 -3.94 10.54
CA ASN A 60 -16.64 -3.77 11.67
C ASN A 60 -16.62 -4.95 12.65
N ILE A 61 -17.59 -5.86 12.56
CA ILE A 61 -17.77 -6.98 13.51
C ILE A 61 -17.89 -8.27 12.68
N PRO A 62 -17.15 -9.34 13.02
CA PRO A 62 -17.22 -10.63 12.31
C PRO A 62 -18.65 -11.19 12.20
N ASP A 63 -19.47 -10.93 13.23
CA ASP A 63 -20.82 -11.47 13.35
C ASP A 63 -21.80 -10.82 12.37
N THR A 64 -21.62 -9.54 12.02
CA THR A 64 -22.48 -8.81 11.06
C THR A 64 -22.16 -9.11 9.61
N VAL A 65 -21.08 -9.83 9.33
CA VAL A 65 -20.66 -10.18 7.97
C VAL A 65 -21.63 -11.20 7.36
N GLN A 66 -22.41 -10.84 6.34
CA GLN A 66 -23.36 -11.78 5.71
C GLN A 66 -22.72 -12.76 4.72
N TRP A 67 -21.49 -12.48 4.26
CA TRP A 67 -20.81 -13.30 3.24
C TRP A 67 -19.94 -14.43 3.82
N LEU A 68 -19.79 -14.50 5.15
CA LEU A 68 -18.91 -15.46 5.82
C LEU A 68 -19.72 -16.64 6.39
N ASN A 69 -19.23 -17.88 6.21
CA ASN A 69 -19.90 -19.05 6.79
C ASN A 69 -19.81 -19.05 8.32
N ASN A 70 -20.78 -19.70 8.98
CA ASN A 70 -20.82 -19.77 10.45
C ASN A 70 -19.54 -20.38 11.07
N SER A 71 -18.91 -21.35 10.39
CA SER A 71 -17.64 -21.95 10.79
C SER A 71 -16.46 -20.97 10.67
N GLU A 72 -16.41 -20.18 9.59
CA GLU A 72 -15.39 -19.16 9.37
C GLU A 72 -15.54 -17.99 10.33
N LYS A 73 -16.78 -17.59 10.66
CA LYS A 73 -17.06 -16.59 11.69
C LYS A 73 -16.52 -17.02 13.05
N GLN A 74 -16.79 -18.26 13.46
CA GLN A 74 -16.28 -18.79 14.72
C GLN A 74 -14.75 -18.84 14.75
N LEU A 75 -14.12 -19.27 13.65
CA LEU A 75 -12.67 -19.26 13.51
C LEU A 75 -12.12 -17.83 13.61
N LEU A 76 -12.72 -16.87 12.91
CA LEU A 76 -12.30 -15.47 12.91
C LEU A 76 -12.49 -14.83 14.29
N THR A 77 -13.60 -15.11 14.98
CA THR A 77 -13.84 -14.65 16.35
C THR A 77 -12.86 -15.28 17.34
N ASN A 78 -12.47 -16.54 17.14
CA ASN A 78 -11.45 -17.19 17.98
C ASN A 78 -10.05 -16.65 17.70
N LEU A 79 -9.69 -16.40 16.44
CA LEU A 79 -8.44 -15.72 16.07
C LEU A 79 -8.40 -14.30 16.62
N LEU A 80 -9.48 -13.54 16.45
CA LEU A 80 -9.60 -12.20 17.03
C LEU A 80 -9.48 -12.26 18.54
N ARG A 81 -10.07 -13.22 19.25
CA ARG A 81 -9.87 -13.37 20.71
C ARG A 81 -8.44 -13.77 21.08
N HIS A 82 -7.76 -14.55 20.24
CA HIS A 82 -6.39 -15.00 20.47
C HIS A 82 -5.38 -13.87 20.20
N ASP A 83 -5.46 -13.20 19.05
CA ASP A 83 -4.66 -12.03 18.70
C ASP A 83 -5.01 -10.83 19.60
N ALA A 84 -6.27 -10.72 19.99
CA ALA A 84 -6.77 -9.73 20.93
C ALA A 84 -6.82 -10.23 22.38
N GLY A 85 -5.92 -11.14 22.76
CA GLY A 85 -5.50 -11.30 24.17
C GLY A 85 -5.01 -9.98 24.81
N ILE A 86 -4.90 -8.90 24.03
CA ILE A 86 -4.61 -7.51 24.42
C ILE A 86 -5.81 -6.55 24.15
N ALA A 87 -6.84 -6.94 23.41
CA ALA A 87 -7.93 -6.05 22.98
C ALA A 87 -9.30 -6.75 22.93
N ASN A 88 -9.86 -7.09 24.10
CA ASN A 88 -11.22 -7.60 24.20
C ASN A 88 -12.22 -6.66 23.49
N GLY A 89 -12.88 -7.21 22.47
CA GLY A 89 -13.75 -6.54 21.51
C GLY A 89 -15.08 -6.04 22.04
N GLU A 90 -15.11 -5.31 23.16
CA GLU A 90 -16.31 -4.54 23.51
C GLU A 90 -16.04 -3.20 24.20
N ASN A 91 -14.84 -2.96 24.73
CA ASN A 91 -14.49 -1.66 25.31
C ASN A 91 -12.97 -1.50 25.35
N VAL A 92 -12.29 -1.45 24.20
CA VAL A 92 -10.96 -0.82 24.17
C VAL A 92 -11.19 0.68 24.28
N ARG A 93 -11.52 1.13 25.49
CA ARG A 93 -11.29 2.52 25.85
C ARG A 93 -9.78 2.66 25.78
N LEU A 94 -9.28 3.20 24.66
CA LEU A 94 -7.90 3.63 24.52
C LEU A 94 -7.62 4.53 25.72
N SER A 95 -7.04 3.94 26.75
CA SER A 95 -6.75 4.67 27.96
C SER A 95 -5.64 5.62 27.55
N TRP A 96 -5.81 6.92 27.77
CA TRP A 96 -4.76 7.90 27.55
C TRP A 96 -3.43 7.44 28.17
N ARG A 97 -3.49 6.71 29.29
CA ARG A 97 -2.35 6.08 29.94
C ARG A 97 -1.65 5.02 29.09
N GLN A 98 -2.38 4.21 28.34
CA GLN A 98 -1.81 3.24 27.38
C GLN A 98 -1.20 3.96 26.17
N ALA A 99 -1.86 5.01 25.67
CA ALA A 99 -1.30 5.83 24.59
C ALA A 99 0.03 6.49 25.01
N PHE A 100 0.13 7.02 26.23
CA PHE A 100 1.39 7.56 26.75
C PHE A 100 2.48 6.49 26.98
N TYR A 101 2.11 5.25 27.27
CA TYR A 101 3.07 4.16 27.46
C TYR A 101 3.83 3.84 26.16
N VAL A 102 3.16 3.98 25.01
CA VAL A 102 3.76 3.84 23.67
C VAL A 102 4.88 4.88 23.48
N PHE A 103 4.69 6.12 23.93
CA PHE A 103 5.73 7.16 23.84
C PHE A 103 6.92 6.96 24.78
N VAL A 104 6.85 6.02 25.72
CA VAL A 104 7.96 5.72 26.63
C VAL A 104 8.74 4.49 26.17
N ASP A 105 8.18 3.69 25.25
CA ASP A 105 8.84 2.48 24.77
C ASP A 105 9.97 2.80 23.79
N TRP A 106 11.22 2.66 24.25
CA TRP A 106 12.43 2.85 23.46
C TRP A 106 12.48 1.97 22.20
N ARG A 107 11.80 0.81 22.20
CA ARG A 107 11.76 -0.09 21.04
C ARG A 107 11.09 0.58 19.85
N ILE A 108 10.07 1.40 20.10
CA ILE A 108 9.34 2.11 19.05
C ILE A 108 10.23 3.15 18.38
N TYR A 109 11.04 3.86 19.15
CA TYR A 109 12.01 4.81 18.61
C TYR A 109 13.10 4.13 17.79
N LEU A 110 13.58 2.94 18.23
CA LEU A 110 14.50 2.16 17.42
C LEU A 110 13.88 1.71 16.09
N TYR A 111 12.66 1.16 16.13
CA TYR A 111 11.95 0.78 14.92
C TYR A 111 11.75 1.98 13.99
N ALA A 112 11.35 3.13 14.53
CA ALA A 112 11.20 4.35 13.76
C ALA A 112 12.53 4.81 13.14
N LEU A 113 13.65 4.72 13.86
CA LEU A 113 14.97 5.10 13.34
C LEU A 113 15.41 4.18 12.18
N ILE A 114 15.21 2.88 12.33
CA ILE A 114 15.50 1.90 11.28
C ILE A 114 14.62 2.20 10.05
N ASP A 115 13.32 2.44 10.26
CA ASP A 115 12.37 2.73 9.19
C ASP A 115 12.70 4.03 8.45
N ILE A 116 13.09 5.09 9.17
CA ILE A 116 13.58 6.34 8.56
C ILE A 116 14.81 6.08 7.68
N GLY A 117 15.76 5.26 8.14
CA GLY A 117 16.93 4.87 7.36
C GLY A 117 16.55 4.15 6.06
N ILE A 118 15.62 3.21 6.13
CA ILE A 118 15.15 2.46 4.95
C ILE A 118 14.38 3.38 3.99
N LEU A 119 13.41 4.14 4.49
CA LEU A 119 12.56 4.99 3.66
C LEU A 119 13.32 6.15 3.01
N SER A 120 14.31 6.71 3.70
CA SER A 120 15.14 7.79 3.15
C SER A 120 15.95 7.32 1.94
N VAL A 121 16.57 6.14 2.02
CA VAL A 121 17.32 5.55 0.89
C VAL A 121 16.39 5.26 -0.28
N ILE A 122 15.24 4.63 -0.03
CA ILE A 122 14.26 4.31 -1.08
C ILE A 122 13.78 5.58 -1.78
N LYS A 123 13.40 6.62 -1.03
CA LYS A 123 12.96 7.89 -1.60
C LYS A 123 14.06 8.58 -2.39
N TYR A 124 15.29 8.55 -1.89
CA TYR A 124 16.44 9.12 -2.60
C TYR A 124 16.62 8.44 -3.96
N ILE A 125 16.63 7.10 -4.00
CA ILE A 125 16.73 6.36 -5.26
C ILE A 125 15.57 6.74 -6.20
N ASN A 126 14.33 6.74 -5.72
CA ASN A 126 13.17 7.01 -6.57
C ASN A 126 13.11 8.43 -7.13
N THR A 127 13.65 9.42 -6.41
CA THR A 127 13.67 10.81 -6.88
C THR A 127 14.88 11.07 -7.78
N TYR A 128 16.08 10.60 -7.41
CA TYR A 128 17.30 10.93 -8.14
C TYR A 128 17.54 10.08 -9.38
N LEU A 129 17.04 8.84 -9.42
CA LEU A 129 17.18 7.98 -10.59
C LEU A 129 16.50 8.57 -11.85
N PRO A 130 15.24 9.08 -11.81
CA PRO A 130 14.64 9.70 -12.98
C PRO A 130 15.33 11.03 -13.36
N LEU A 131 15.82 11.80 -12.38
CA LEU A 131 16.61 13.03 -12.61
C LEU A 131 17.91 12.73 -13.36
N LEU A 132 18.63 11.66 -12.98
CA LEU A 132 19.85 11.25 -13.67
C LEU A 132 19.55 10.77 -15.11
N VAL A 133 18.43 10.08 -15.32
CA VAL A 133 18.01 9.63 -16.66
C VAL A 133 17.57 10.80 -17.53
N GLU A 134 16.96 11.84 -16.95
CA GLU A 134 16.67 13.11 -17.63
C GLU A 134 17.96 13.83 -18.05
N ASP A 135 18.96 13.92 -17.16
CA ASP A 135 20.27 14.52 -17.46
C ASP A 135 21.05 13.79 -18.57
N MET A 136 20.76 12.50 -18.80
CA MET A 136 21.32 11.71 -19.91
C MET A 136 20.65 11.99 -21.27
N GLY A 137 19.68 12.91 -21.33
CA GLY A 137 19.04 13.37 -22.57
C GLY A 137 17.72 12.68 -22.92
N ASN A 138 17.18 11.84 -22.04
CA ASN A 138 15.88 11.19 -22.24
C ASN A 138 14.74 12.10 -21.79
N SER A 139 13.58 12.00 -22.45
CA SER A 139 12.37 12.73 -22.05
C SER A 139 11.90 12.27 -20.67
N LYS A 140 11.35 13.18 -19.86
CA LYS A 140 10.77 12.91 -18.52
C LYS A 140 9.82 11.71 -18.52
N ALA A 141 9.05 11.55 -19.60
CA ALA A 141 8.10 10.46 -19.76
C ALA A 141 8.79 9.09 -19.91
N GLU A 142 9.91 9.06 -20.62
CA GLU A 142 10.69 7.85 -20.88
C GLU A 142 11.49 7.43 -19.64
N ALA A 143 11.98 8.39 -18.86
CA ALA A 143 12.63 8.15 -17.57
C ALA A 143 11.71 7.42 -16.58
N HIS A 144 10.44 7.81 -16.49
CA HIS A 144 9.46 7.10 -15.66
C HIS A 144 9.18 5.68 -16.17
N LEU A 145 9.15 5.47 -17.48
CA LEU A 145 8.93 4.15 -18.08
C LEU A 145 10.12 3.20 -17.84
N MET A 146 11.35 3.73 -17.88
CA MET A 146 12.57 2.96 -17.59
C MET A 146 12.69 2.52 -16.13
N THR A 147 11.94 3.15 -15.21
CA THR A 147 11.88 2.71 -13.80
C THR A 147 10.86 1.60 -13.54
N ALA A 148 9.95 1.32 -14.47
CA ALA A 148 8.94 0.26 -14.30
C ALA A 148 9.51 -1.18 -14.24
N PRO A 149 10.49 -1.60 -15.08
CA PRO A 149 11.05 -2.95 -15.01
C PRO A 149 11.71 -3.31 -13.66
N PRO A 150 12.49 -2.41 -13.00
CA PRO A 150 12.95 -2.61 -11.64
C PRO A 150 11.85 -2.89 -10.61
N TYR A 151 10.70 -2.22 -10.72
CA TYR A 151 9.58 -2.47 -9.80
C TYR A 151 8.93 -3.84 -10.03
N VAL A 152 8.81 -4.26 -11.29
CA VAL A 152 8.29 -5.59 -11.64
C VAL A 152 9.23 -6.69 -11.15
N SER A 153 10.54 -6.53 -11.28
CA SER A 153 11.51 -7.50 -10.75
C SER A 153 11.52 -7.54 -9.22
N ALA A 154 11.38 -6.39 -8.55
CA ALA A 154 11.22 -6.32 -7.10
C ALA A 154 9.95 -7.04 -6.62
N PHE A 155 8.83 -6.91 -7.35
CA PHE A 155 7.59 -7.65 -7.05
C PHE A 155 7.79 -9.17 -7.13
N VAL A 156 8.43 -9.67 -8.19
CA VAL A 156 8.73 -11.09 -8.36
C VAL A 156 9.63 -11.60 -7.23
N PHE A 157 10.67 -10.84 -6.86
CA PHE A 157 11.55 -11.20 -5.76
C PHE A 157 10.83 -11.22 -4.39
N CYS A 158 9.92 -10.26 -4.16
CA CYS A 158 9.09 -10.23 -2.95
C CYS A 158 8.18 -11.46 -2.87
N LEU A 159 7.53 -11.86 -3.97
CA LEU A 159 6.71 -13.07 -4.01
C LEU A 159 7.53 -14.34 -3.77
N LEU A 160 8.69 -14.47 -4.41
CA LEU A 160 9.55 -15.65 -4.27
C LEU A 160 10.11 -15.79 -2.86
N SER A 161 10.56 -14.69 -2.25
CA SER A 161 11.05 -14.70 -0.87
C SER A 161 9.92 -15.03 0.13
N ALA A 162 8.71 -14.52 -0.09
CA ALA A 162 7.54 -14.86 0.73
C ALA A 162 7.14 -16.34 0.60
N LEU A 163 7.27 -16.93 -0.58
CA LEU A 163 7.03 -18.36 -0.81
C LEU A 163 8.10 -19.23 -0.14
N PHE A 164 9.37 -18.83 -0.23
CA PHE A 164 10.48 -19.54 0.40
C PHE A 164 10.38 -19.55 1.93
N LEU A 165 10.08 -18.41 2.55
CA LEU A 165 9.84 -18.30 4.00
C LEU A 165 8.62 -19.12 4.48
N CYS A 166 7.67 -19.42 3.60
CA CYS A 166 6.51 -20.26 3.91
C CYS A 166 6.79 -21.77 3.79
N SER A 167 7.86 -22.14 3.07
CA SER A 167 8.29 -23.53 2.90
C SER A 167 9.24 -24.03 4.00
N LEU A 168 9.69 -23.13 4.86
CA LEU A 168 10.52 -23.39 6.05
C LEU A 168 9.64 -23.51 7.30
#